data_AF-Q0QKG9-F1
#
_entry.id   AF-Q0QKG9-F1
#
_cell.length_a   1.000
_cell.length_b   1.000
_cell.length_c   1.000
_cell.angle_alpha   90.00
_cell.angle_beta   90.00
_cell.angle_gamma   90.00
#
_symmetry.space_group_name_H-M   'P 1'
#
loop_
_entity.id
_entity.type
_entity.pdbx_description
1 polymer ?
#
loop_
_entity_poly.entity_id
_entity_poly.type
_entity_poly.pdbx_seq_one_letter_code
_entity_poly.pdbx_strand_id
1 'polypeptide(L)'
;MYRMNLIFIAVITGLGSGLAWRSAADTVRSSTLRTPVMSEQSPVSTVELNTDQALGMVSFGLMQRLAKDGQVELPWLETAVDSDVERARQLRQRLELTALAINTGAPLTTAEVTLLLGARPGSEQVERGGLVARRVSRNVWRLSKLEQSDRSDRYDGFRRRL
;
A
#
# COMPACT_ATOMS: atom_id res chain seq x y z
N MET A 1 31.44 25.43 -33.57
CA MET A 1 32.60 25.43 -32.64
C MET A 1 32.28 24.51 -31.47
N TYR A 2 33.32 23.99 -30.81
CA TYR A 2 33.36 22.99 -29.73
C TYR A 2 32.37 23.25 -28.54
N ARG A 3 32.03 22.29 -27.64
CA ARG A 3 32.59 20.94 -27.37
C ARG A 3 31.57 20.04 -26.63
N MET A 4 31.88 18.73 -26.65
CA MET A 4 31.52 17.62 -25.72
C MET A 4 31.39 18.07 -24.24
N ASN A 5 30.75 17.38 -23.28
CA ASN A 5 30.62 15.92 -23.02
C ASN A 5 29.49 15.75 -21.94
N LEU A 6 29.09 14.61 -21.35
CA LEU A 6 29.48 13.18 -21.34
C LEU A 6 28.23 12.34 -20.92
N ILE A 7 28.26 11.01 -21.08
CA ILE A 7 27.28 10.04 -20.53
C ILE A 7 27.87 9.36 -19.29
N PHE A 8 27.11 9.12 -18.22
CA PHE A 8 27.39 7.99 -17.33
C PHE A 8 26.13 7.37 -16.72
N ILE A 9 26.09 6.04 -16.77
CA ILE A 9 25.08 5.15 -16.17
C ILE A 9 25.77 4.34 -15.06
N ALA A 10 25.15 4.24 -13.88
CA ALA A 10 25.41 3.22 -12.86
C ALA A 10 24.10 3.07 -12.06
N VAL A 11 23.34 1.96 -12.11
CA VAL A 11 23.63 0.56 -11.76
C VAL A 11 23.80 0.35 -10.25
N ILE A 12 23.02 -0.60 -9.72
CA ILE A 12 22.73 -0.85 -8.31
C ILE A 12 23.63 -1.96 -7.75
N THR A 13 24.23 -1.70 -6.59
CA THR A 13 24.72 -2.65 -5.57
C THR A 13 24.71 -1.90 -4.22
N GLY A 14 24.52 -2.48 -3.03
CA GLY A 14 24.30 -3.88 -2.62
C GLY A 14 25.03 -4.14 -1.29
N LEU A 15 24.33 -4.68 -0.27
CA LEU A 15 24.82 -4.97 1.11
C LEU A 15 25.19 -3.73 1.96
N GLY A 16 25.08 -3.74 3.30
CA GLY A 16 24.49 -4.74 4.20
C GLY A 16 24.76 -4.46 5.70
N SER A 17 23.86 -4.91 6.58
CA SER A 17 24.03 -5.33 7.99
C SER A 17 24.76 -4.43 9.02
N GLY A 18 24.18 -4.24 10.22
CA GLY A 18 24.97 -3.69 11.34
C GLY A 18 24.33 -3.29 12.67
N LEU A 19 23.06 -3.59 12.99
CA LEU A 19 22.51 -3.28 14.31
C LEU A 19 22.85 -4.36 15.35
N ALA A 20 23.93 -4.15 16.10
CA ALA A 20 24.34 -5.02 17.20
C ALA A 20 23.38 -4.92 18.39
N TRP A 21 22.70 -6.02 18.73
CA TRP A 21 21.94 -6.13 19.97
C TRP A 21 22.89 -6.46 21.13
N ARG A 22 22.81 -5.68 22.21
CA ARG A 22 23.61 -5.89 23.42
C ARG A 22 23.05 -7.09 24.18
N SER A 23 23.82 -8.18 24.22
CA SER A 23 23.52 -9.32 25.09
C SER A 23 23.73 -8.92 26.55
N ALA A 24 22.68 -9.03 27.37
CA ALA A 24 22.79 -9.03 28.82
C ALA A 24 22.84 -10.49 29.27
N ALA A 25 23.97 -10.90 29.84
CA ALA A 25 24.09 -12.21 30.47
C ALA A 25 23.29 -12.20 31.78
N ASP A 26 22.60 -13.31 32.07
CA ASP A 26 22.31 -13.67 33.45
C ASP A 26 22.56 -15.15 33.71
N THR A 27 23.28 -15.42 34.80
CA THR A 27 23.81 -16.75 35.13
C THR A 27 22.98 -17.37 36.26
N VAL A 28 22.27 -18.46 35.98
CA VAL A 28 21.71 -19.32 37.04
C VAL A 28 22.04 -20.80 36.80
N ARG A 29 23.27 -21.15 37.16
CA ARG A 29 23.63 -22.28 38.01
C ARG A 29 22.88 -23.61 37.79
N SER A 30 23.45 -24.46 36.93
CA SER A 30 23.15 -25.90 36.88
C SER A 30 23.21 -26.55 38.26
N SER A 31 22.18 -27.33 38.61
CA SER A 31 22.13 -28.09 39.87
C SER A 31 21.88 -29.57 39.59
N THR A 32 22.85 -30.37 40.03
CA THR A 32 23.05 -31.81 39.91
C THR A 32 21.81 -32.71 40.08
N LEU A 33 21.67 -33.65 39.14
CA LEU A 33 21.13 -35.01 39.24
C LEU A 33 20.34 -35.38 40.52
N ARG A 34 19.05 -35.72 40.32
CA ARG A 34 18.38 -36.75 41.12
C ARG A 34 17.25 -37.42 40.33
N THR A 35 17.51 -38.59 39.78
CA THR A 35 16.45 -39.54 39.40
C THR A 35 15.83 -40.12 40.66
N PRO A 36 14.49 -40.27 40.67
CA PRO A 36 13.92 -41.47 41.25
C PRO A 36 12.84 -42.09 40.34
N VAL A 37 12.90 -43.42 40.26
CA VAL A 37 11.77 -44.35 40.15
C VAL A 37 10.86 -44.20 38.91
N MET A 38 10.95 -45.20 38.03
CA MET A 38 9.82 -45.56 37.17
C MET A 38 8.74 -46.23 38.03
N SER A 39 7.54 -45.66 38.01
CA SER A 39 6.31 -46.32 38.47
C SER A 39 5.31 -46.39 37.32
N GLU A 40 5.04 -47.63 36.92
CA GLU A 40 3.76 -48.17 36.45
C GLU A 40 2.96 -47.43 35.37
N GLN A 41 2.77 -48.14 34.24
CA GLN A 41 1.86 -47.75 33.16
C GLN A 41 0.39 -48.01 33.58
N SER A 42 -0.45 -46.97 33.57
CA SER A 42 -1.87 -47.08 33.23
C SER A 42 -2.50 -45.70 32.99
N PRO A 43 -3.73 -45.67 32.46
CA PRO A 43 -4.04 -45.65 31.04
C PRO A 43 -3.84 -44.25 30.40
N VAL A 44 -4.12 -44.12 29.11
CA VAL A 44 -4.19 -42.81 28.43
C VAL A 44 -5.32 -41.99 29.05
N SER A 45 -4.99 -41.14 30.03
CA SER A 45 -5.89 -40.10 30.51
C SER A 45 -6.02 -39.04 29.44
N THR A 46 -7.25 -38.78 29.00
CA THR A 46 -7.58 -37.57 28.25
C THR A 46 -7.23 -36.38 29.13
N VAL A 47 -6.11 -35.71 28.85
CA VAL A 47 -5.68 -34.55 29.63
C VAL A 47 -6.79 -33.51 29.53
N GLU A 48 -7.43 -33.23 30.66
CA GLU A 48 -8.54 -32.28 30.77
C GLU A 48 -7.96 -30.86 30.75
N LEU A 49 -7.53 -30.43 29.56
CA LEU A 49 -6.89 -29.15 29.33
C LEU A 49 -7.90 -28.02 29.54
N ASN A 50 -7.58 -27.11 30.46
CA ASN A 50 -8.27 -25.83 30.56
C ASN A 50 -8.19 -25.09 29.20
N THR A 51 -9.24 -24.37 28.81
CA THR A 51 -9.29 -23.56 27.58
C THR A 51 -8.05 -22.67 27.39
N ASP A 52 -7.51 -22.10 28.47
CA ASP A 52 -6.31 -21.26 28.42
C ASP A 52 -5.02 -22.06 28.15
N GLN A 53 -4.95 -23.30 28.66
CA GLN A 53 -3.83 -24.21 28.42
C GLN A 53 -3.87 -24.76 26.98
N ALA A 54 -5.06 -25.13 26.50
CA ALA A 54 -5.28 -25.54 25.12
C ALA A 54 -4.94 -24.40 24.14
N LEU A 55 -5.41 -23.19 24.41
CA LEU A 55 -5.06 -22.00 23.62
C LEU A 55 -3.55 -21.73 23.64
N GLY A 56 -2.92 -21.79 24.82
CA GLY A 56 -1.47 -21.62 24.95
C GLY A 56 -0.66 -22.63 24.13
N MET A 57 -1.05 -23.91 24.15
CA MET A 57 -0.43 -24.97 23.34
C MET A 57 -0.62 -24.74 21.83
N VAL A 58 -1.82 -24.35 21.39
CA VAL A 58 -2.11 -24.03 19.99
C VAL A 58 -1.32 -22.80 19.52
N SER A 59 -1.30 -21.72 20.32
CA SER A 59 -0.53 -20.52 20.02
C SER A 59 0.97 -20.80 19.94
N PHE A 60 1.52 -21.58 20.87
CA PHE A 60 2.92 -21.99 20.84
C PHE A 60 3.26 -22.86 19.62
N GLY A 61 2.38 -23.79 19.25
CA GLY A 61 2.54 -24.60 18.03
C GLY A 61 2.53 -23.75 16.75
N LEU A 62 1.64 -22.75 16.66
CA LEU A 62 1.61 -21.79 15.56
C LEU A 62 2.89 -20.93 15.51
N MET A 63 3.36 -20.41 16.65
CA MET A 63 4.61 -19.65 16.73
C MET A 63 5.81 -20.50 16.32
N GLN A 64 5.91 -21.76 16.77
CA GLN A 64 6.98 -22.67 16.34
C GLN A 64 6.94 -22.94 14.84
N ARG A 65 5.74 -23.03 14.24
CA ARG A 65 5.60 -23.25 12.80
C ARG A 65 6.03 -22.03 12.00
N LEU A 66 5.57 -20.84 12.36
CA LEU A 66 5.99 -19.57 11.76
C LEU A 66 7.52 -19.35 11.91
N ALA A 67 8.11 -19.73 13.05
CA ALA A 67 9.54 -19.61 13.28
C ALA A 67 10.40 -20.61 12.47
N LYS A 68 9.82 -21.74 12.01
CA LYS A 68 10.52 -22.77 11.22
C LYS A 68 10.30 -22.60 9.72
N ASP A 69 9.04 -22.43 9.32
CA ASP A 69 8.61 -22.36 7.91
C ASP A 69 8.76 -20.94 7.32
N GLY A 70 8.96 -19.93 8.19
CA GLY A 70 9.06 -18.53 7.79
C GLY A 70 7.68 -17.90 7.53
N GLN A 71 7.59 -17.06 6.50
CA GLN A 71 6.34 -16.45 6.06
C GLN A 71 5.40 -17.53 5.50
N VAL A 72 4.56 -18.10 6.37
CA VAL A 72 3.51 -19.04 5.94
C VAL A 72 2.45 -18.25 5.17
N GLU A 73 2.27 -18.60 3.90
CA GLU A 73 1.11 -18.19 3.09
C GLU A 73 -0.17 -18.76 3.73
N LEU A 74 -0.84 -17.93 4.54
CA LEU A 74 -2.08 -18.27 5.23
C LEU A 74 -3.25 -17.94 4.28
N PRO A 75 -4.03 -18.92 3.75
CA PRO A 75 -5.00 -18.67 2.69
C PRO A 75 -6.18 -17.74 3.04
N TRP A 76 -6.32 -17.39 4.31
CA TRP A 76 -7.33 -16.48 4.88
C TRP A 76 -6.74 -15.14 5.35
N LEU A 77 -5.42 -14.99 5.31
CA LEU A 77 -4.72 -13.73 5.46
C LEU A 77 -4.31 -13.34 4.04
N GLU A 78 -5.04 -12.43 3.40
CA GLU A 78 -4.80 -12.12 1.98
C GLU A 78 -3.41 -11.47 1.75
N THR A 79 -2.41 -12.32 1.55
CA THR A 79 -0.99 -12.02 1.29
C THR A 79 -0.79 -11.40 -0.08
N ALA A 80 -1.58 -11.87 -1.06
CA ALA A 80 -1.91 -11.07 -2.23
C ALA A 80 -2.81 -9.92 -1.78
N VAL A 81 -2.22 -8.73 -1.62
CA VAL A 81 -2.96 -7.47 -1.48
C VAL A 81 -4.03 -7.44 -2.56
N ASP A 82 -5.30 -7.63 -2.18
CA ASP A 82 -6.35 -7.89 -3.16
C ASP A 82 -6.41 -6.70 -4.13
N SER A 83 -6.02 -6.98 -5.37
CA SER A 83 -5.59 -5.93 -6.29
C SER A 83 -6.75 -5.01 -6.66
N ASP A 84 -8.00 -5.48 -6.51
CA ASP A 84 -9.20 -4.70 -6.71
C ASP A 84 -9.60 -3.89 -5.46
N VAL A 85 -9.36 -4.40 -4.24
CA VAL A 85 -9.52 -3.62 -2.99
C VAL A 85 -8.54 -2.45 -2.97
N GLU A 86 -7.30 -2.67 -3.39
CA GLU A 86 -6.29 -1.61 -3.45
C GLU A 86 -6.56 -0.62 -4.61
N ARG A 87 -7.00 -1.08 -5.79
CA ARG A 87 -7.50 -0.19 -6.86
C ARG A 87 -8.69 0.66 -6.38
N ALA A 88 -9.62 0.08 -5.62
CA ALA A 88 -10.77 0.79 -5.06
C ALA A 88 -10.33 1.85 -4.03
N ARG A 89 -9.36 1.54 -3.16
CA ARG A 89 -8.74 2.49 -2.22
C ARG A 89 -8.08 3.65 -2.95
N GLN A 90 -7.27 3.38 -3.98
CA GLN A 90 -6.60 4.40 -4.80
C GLN A 90 -7.59 5.28 -5.56
N LEU A 91 -8.65 4.68 -6.13
CA LEU A 91 -9.72 5.42 -6.80
C LEU A 91 -10.42 6.38 -5.83
N ARG A 92 -10.75 5.90 -4.62
CA ARG A 92 -11.38 6.72 -3.58
C ARG A 92 -10.49 7.89 -3.18
N GLN A 93 -9.22 7.64 -2.86
CA GLN A 93 -8.24 8.69 -2.54
C GLN A 93 -8.13 9.74 -3.66
N ARG A 94 -8.09 9.30 -4.92
CA ARG A 94 -8.05 10.22 -6.06
C ARG A 94 -9.31 11.10 -6.14
N LEU A 95 -10.50 10.54 -5.89
CA LEU A 95 -11.76 11.29 -5.90
C LEU A 95 -11.83 12.32 -4.76
N GLU A 96 -11.39 11.93 -3.55
CA GLU A 96 -11.29 12.82 -2.39
C GLU A 96 -10.31 13.99 -2.67
N LEU A 97 -9.12 13.70 -3.23
CA LEU A 97 -8.15 14.72 -3.64
C LEU A 97 -8.67 15.62 -4.78
N THR A 98 -9.42 15.06 -5.73
CA THR A 98 -10.03 15.85 -6.83
C THR A 98 -11.05 16.84 -6.29
N ALA A 99 -11.92 16.40 -5.37
CA ALA A 99 -12.87 17.29 -4.72
C ALA A 99 -12.17 18.38 -3.90
N LEU A 100 -11.12 18.02 -3.14
CA LEU A 100 -10.32 18.97 -2.37
C LEU A 100 -9.65 20.02 -3.28
N ALA A 101 -9.06 19.61 -4.40
CA ALA A 101 -8.42 20.51 -5.36
C ALA A 101 -9.40 21.51 -5.98
N ILE A 102 -10.61 21.09 -6.31
CA ILE A 102 -11.68 21.96 -6.85
C ILE A 102 -12.14 22.94 -5.77
N ASN A 103 -12.42 22.45 -4.55
CA ASN A 103 -12.93 23.27 -3.45
C ASN A 103 -11.92 24.32 -2.95
N THR A 104 -10.64 23.95 -2.89
CA THR A 104 -9.55 24.88 -2.50
C THR A 104 -9.11 25.78 -3.65
N GLY A 105 -9.31 25.36 -4.90
CA GLY A 105 -8.75 26.03 -6.08
C GLY A 105 -7.22 26.05 -6.12
N ALA A 106 -6.56 25.15 -5.37
CA ALA A 106 -5.11 25.14 -5.18
C ALA A 106 -4.34 24.98 -6.50
N PRO A 107 -3.14 25.60 -6.63
CA PRO A 107 -2.28 25.41 -7.79
C PRO A 107 -1.71 23.99 -7.81
N LEU A 108 -1.85 23.30 -8.94
CA LEU A 108 -1.37 21.93 -9.17
C LEU A 108 -0.29 21.87 -10.25
N THR A 109 0.61 20.91 -10.12
CA THR A 109 1.58 20.55 -11.16
C THR A 109 0.96 19.74 -12.30
N THR A 110 1.67 19.64 -13.41
CA THR A 110 1.28 18.84 -14.58
C THR A 110 1.16 17.36 -14.24
N ALA A 111 1.97 16.85 -13.30
CA ALA A 111 1.92 15.46 -12.85
C ALA A 111 0.66 15.18 -12.02
N GLU A 112 0.33 16.06 -11.07
CA GLU A 112 -0.87 15.95 -10.23
C GLU A 112 -2.14 16.07 -11.07
N VAL A 113 -2.21 17.01 -12.02
CA VAL A 113 -3.33 17.08 -12.96
C VAL A 113 -3.43 15.81 -13.80
N THR A 114 -2.30 15.23 -14.25
CA THR A 114 -2.31 13.95 -14.99
C THR A 114 -2.89 12.81 -14.16
N LEU A 115 -2.55 12.74 -12.87
CA LEU A 115 -3.07 11.75 -11.92
C LEU A 115 -4.58 11.93 -11.69
N LEU A 116 -5.01 13.15 -11.31
CA LEU A 116 -6.39 13.47 -10.94
C LEU A 116 -7.35 13.40 -12.15
N LEU A 117 -6.96 13.98 -13.29
CA LEU A 117 -7.76 13.97 -14.53
C LEU A 117 -7.70 12.62 -15.25
N GLY A 118 -6.69 11.79 -14.99
CA GLY A 118 -6.42 10.55 -15.73
C GLY A 118 -6.00 10.77 -17.19
N ALA A 119 -5.60 12.00 -17.56
CA ALA A 119 -5.11 12.38 -18.87
C ALA A 119 -3.98 13.39 -18.73
N ARG A 120 -2.91 13.22 -19.51
CA ARG A 120 -1.81 14.19 -19.58
C ARG A 120 -2.31 15.44 -20.32
N PRO A 121 -2.23 16.65 -19.72
CA PRO A 121 -2.75 17.84 -20.37
C PRO A 121 -1.77 18.33 -21.46
N GLY A 122 -2.27 18.51 -22.69
CA GLY A 122 -1.49 18.92 -23.87
C GLY A 122 -1.72 20.36 -24.33
N SER A 123 -2.83 20.97 -23.94
CA SER A 123 -3.27 22.33 -24.32
C SER A 123 -3.54 23.19 -23.09
N GLU A 124 -3.73 24.50 -23.25
CA GLU A 124 -3.94 25.42 -22.11
C GLU A 124 -5.22 25.14 -21.31
N GLN A 125 -6.22 24.56 -21.96
CA GLN A 125 -7.42 24.01 -21.33
C GLN A 125 -7.61 22.57 -21.80
N VAL A 126 -7.94 21.66 -20.87
CA VAL A 126 -8.21 20.24 -21.15
C VAL A 126 -9.43 19.81 -20.36
N GLU A 127 -10.38 19.16 -21.03
CA GLU A 127 -11.68 18.77 -20.48
C GLU A 127 -11.84 17.24 -20.51
N ARG A 128 -12.23 16.64 -19.38
CA ARG A 128 -12.52 15.21 -19.31
C ARG A 128 -13.50 14.89 -18.19
N GLY A 129 -14.52 14.08 -18.47
CA GLY A 129 -15.43 13.55 -17.44
C GLY A 129 -16.20 14.60 -16.63
N GLY A 130 -16.41 15.81 -17.16
CA GLY A 130 -17.03 16.92 -16.41
C GLY A 130 -16.06 17.72 -15.53
N LEU A 131 -14.74 17.48 -15.67
CA LEU A 131 -13.67 18.29 -15.09
C LEU A 131 -12.97 19.10 -16.18
N VAL A 132 -12.49 20.29 -15.81
CA VAL A 132 -11.69 21.19 -16.64
C VAL A 132 -10.38 21.46 -15.91
N ALA A 133 -9.25 21.19 -16.56
CA ALA A 133 -7.93 21.65 -16.13
C ALA A 133 -7.55 22.87 -16.97
N ARG A 134 -7.29 24.01 -16.32
CA ARG A 134 -6.82 25.24 -16.97
C ARG A 134 -5.40 25.56 -16.52
N ARG A 135 -4.51 25.84 -17.47
CA ARG A 135 -3.14 26.28 -17.21
C ARG A 135 -3.14 27.73 -16.74
N VAL A 136 -2.51 27.98 -15.59
CA VAL A 136 -2.30 29.33 -15.04
C VAL A 136 -0.90 29.82 -15.41
N SER A 137 0.11 28.95 -15.35
CA SER A 137 1.46 29.24 -15.83
C SER A 137 2.23 27.95 -16.15
N ARG A 138 3.55 28.02 -16.40
CA ARG A 138 4.35 26.81 -16.65
C ARG A 138 4.33 25.90 -15.43
N ASN A 139 3.83 24.68 -15.62
CA ASN A 139 3.66 23.67 -14.56
C ASN A 139 2.75 24.13 -13.40
N VAL A 140 1.85 25.10 -13.64
CA VAL A 140 0.83 25.52 -12.68
C VAL A 140 -0.53 25.47 -13.35
N TRP A 141 -1.42 24.67 -12.79
CA TRP A 141 -2.76 24.38 -13.29
C TRP A 141 -3.79 24.58 -12.18
N ARG A 142 -5.04 24.82 -12.57
CA ARG A 142 -6.19 24.83 -11.67
C ARG A 142 -7.23 23.86 -12.20
N LEU A 143 -7.77 23.02 -11.32
CA LEU A 143 -8.93 22.18 -11.61
C LEU A 143 -10.22 22.90 -11.27
N SER A 144 -11.23 22.72 -12.11
CA SER A 144 -12.60 23.19 -11.89
C SER A 144 -13.59 22.17 -12.44
N LYS A 145 -14.84 22.24 -11.97
CA LYS A 145 -15.94 21.50 -12.58
C LYS A 145 -16.31 22.18 -13.92
N LEU A 146 -16.77 21.39 -14.89
CA LEU A 146 -17.37 21.91 -16.11
C LEU A 146 -18.75 22.49 -15.78
N GLU A 147 -18.95 23.78 -16.03
CA GLU A 147 -20.27 24.41 -15.91
C GLU A 147 -21.22 23.87 -16.99
N GLN A 148 -22.45 23.56 -16.60
CA GLN A 148 -23.44 22.93 -17.49
C GLN A 148 -23.91 23.89 -18.62
N SER A 149 -23.81 25.21 -18.38
CA SER A 149 -24.25 26.29 -19.28
C SER A 149 -23.48 26.36 -20.60
N ASP A 150 -22.17 26.08 -20.61
CA ASP A 150 -21.33 26.17 -21.84
C ASP A 150 -21.65 25.09 -22.90
N ARG A 151 -22.53 24.13 -22.57
CA ARG A 151 -22.90 23.02 -23.48
C ARG A 151 -24.18 23.23 -24.27
N SER A 152 -25.11 24.09 -23.82
CA SER A 152 -26.40 24.27 -24.50
C SER A 152 -26.26 24.93 -25.88
N ASP A 153 -25.26 25.79 -26.05
CA ASP A 153 -25.12 26.63 -27.25
C ASP A 153 -24.57 25.86 -28.48
N ARG A 154 -23.91 24.70 -28.27
CA ARG A 154 -23.28 23.92 -29.36
C ARG A 154 -24.22 22.89 -30.02
N TYR A 155 -25.42 22.68 -29.50
CA TYR A 155 -26.31 21.60 -29.96
C TYR A 155 -27.41 22.00 -30.97
N ASP A 156 -27.56 23.28 -31.31
CA ASP A 156 -28.57 23.73 -32.29
C ASP A 156 -28.26 23.31 -33.75
N GLY A 157 -27.00 22.95 -34.05
CA GLY A 157 -26.55 22.63 -35.41
C GLY A 157 -27.26 21.46 -36.09
N PHE A 158 -27.88 20.54 -35.33
CA PHE A 158 -28.54 19.35 -35.86
C PHE A 158 -30.04 19.53 -36.17
N ARG A 159 -30.67 20.66 -35.80
CA ARG A 159 -32.11 20.89 -36.02
C ARG A 159 -32.46 21.59 -37.33
N ARG A 160 -31.48 22.09 -38.08
CA ARG A 160 -31.69 22.96 -39.27
C ARG A 160 -31.78 22.22 -40.60
N ARG A 161 -32.24 20.96 -40.61
CA ARG A 161 -32.48 20.17 -41.83
C ARG A 161 -33.76 19.32 -41.70
N LEU A 162 -34.88 19.92 -42.10
CA LEU A 162 -36.12 19.29 -42.52
C LEU A 162 -36.64 20.08 -43.72
#